data_AF-C4XFI1-F1
#
_entry.id   AF-C4XFI1-F1
#
_cell.length_a   1.000
_cell.length_b   1.000
_cell.length_c   1.000
_cell.angle_alpha   90.00
_cell.angle_beta   90.00
_cell.angle_gamma   90.00
#
_symmetry.space_group_name_H-M   'P 1'
#
loop_
_entity.id
_entity.type
_entity.pdbx_description
1 polymer ?
#
loop_
_entity_poly.entity_id
_entity_poly.type
_entity_poly.pdbx_seq_one_letter_code
_entity_poly.pdbx_strand_id
1 'polypeptide(L)'
;MKITIISGGSGNDALVKGLKAFYKDKNLSIKVIVNAYDNGKSTGVCRKVTDTLGVSDIRKNHSRMYVSEYGDKVDKNLLEFYEKRFDFTKNKEELEISKLLDKWNLKEYKKYVSNFFKNPKANEFNYKDFSVSNIVYSQMYKELGYEKTNKHFAIKWELMISLF
;
A
#
# COMPACT_ATOMS: atom_id res chain seq x y z
N MET A 1 -17.05 9.46 17.82
CA MET A 1 -16.16 8.66 18.69
C MET A 1 -14.85 8.40 17.96
N LYS A 2 -13.71 8.47 18.65
CA LYS A 2 -12.38 8.26 18.06
C LYS A 2 -11.74 7.04 18.70
N ILE A 3 -11.34 6.06 17.90
CA ILE A 3 -10.67 4.83 18.34
C ILE A 3 -9.30 4.77 17.67
N THR A 4 -8.25 4.55 18.45
CA THR A 4 -6.91 4.28 17.94
C THR A 4 -6.53 2.85 18.26
N ILE A 5 -6.16 2.08 17.24
CA ILE A 5 -5.72 0.69 17.33
C ILE A 5 -4.22 0.66 17.06
N ILE A 6 -3.45 0.06 17.96
CA ILE A 6 -2.02 -0.20 17.74
C ILE A 6 -1.90 -1.67 17.34
N SER A 7 -1.36 -1.92 16.15
CA SER A 7 -1.32 -3.27 15.58
C SER A 7 -0.12 -3.47 14.66
N GLY A 8 0.12 -4.72 14.25
CA GLY A 8 1.02 -5.06 13.15
C GLY A 8 0.26 -5.15 11.82
N GLY A 9 0.67 -6.10 10.99
CA GLY A 9 0.04 -6.40 9.69
C GLY A 9 -1.45 -6.65 9.76
N SER A 10 -1.91 -7.84 10.19
CA SER A 10 -3.31 -8.33 10.03
C SER A 10 -4.14 -8.52 11.30
N GLY A 11 -3.55 -8.31 12.48
CA GLY A 11 -4.23 -8.64 13.75
C GLY A 11 -5.49 -7.80 14.04
N ASN A 12 -5.69 -6.66 13.36
CA ASN A 12 -6.80 -5.74 13.65
C ASN A 12 -8.05 -5.93 12.77
N ASP A 13 -8.02 -6.84 11.78
CA ASP A 13 -9.05 -6.90 10.74
C ASP A 13 -10.45 -7.18 11.28
N ALA A 14 -10.57 -8.19 12.14
CA ALA A 14 -11.84 -8.56 12.77
C ALA A 14 -12.34 -7.44 13.69
N LEU A 15 -11.43 -6.76 14.40
CA LEU A 15 -11.75 -5.66 15.30
C LEU A 15 -12.29 -4.45 14.54
N VAL A 16 -11.63 -4.02 13.47
CA VAL A 16 -12.09 -2.88 12.63
C VAL A 16 -13.47 -3.18 12.04
N LYS A 17 -13.67 -4.38 11.46
CA LYS A 17 -14.96 -4.78 10.89
C LYS A 17 -16.06 -4.81 11.95
N GLY A 18 -15.81 -5.40 13.10
CA GLY A 18 -16.76 -5.47 14.21
C GLY A 18 -17.15 -4.09 14.74
N LEU A 19 -16.16 -3.21 14.95
CA LEU A 19 -16.40 -1.84 15.41
C LEU A 19 -17.24 -1.04 14.41
N LYS A 20 -16.94 -1.11 13.11
CA LYS A 20 -17.74 -0.41 12.09
C LYS A 20 -19.17 -0.97 11.99
N ALA A 21 -19.33 -2.29 12.05
CA ALA A 21 -20.66 -2.91 12.03
C ALA A 21 -21.50 -2.51 13.25
N PHE A 22 -20.89 -2.47 14.44
CA PHE A 22 -21.57 -2.14 15.69
C PHE A 22 -21.94 -0.64 15.79
N TYR A 23 -21.14 0.24 15.19
CA TYR A 23 -21.34 1.69 15.27
C TYR A 23 -21.79 2.33 13.94
N LYS A 24 -22.48 1.57 13.08
CA LYS A 24 -22.83 1.95 11.70
C LYS A 24 -23.47 3.34 11.54
N ASP A 25 -24.27 3.78 12.51
CA ASP A 25 -24.99 5.07 12.48
C ASP A 25 -24.31 6.17 13.32
N LYS A 26 -23.11 5.92 13.85
CA LYS A 26 -22.35 6.89 14.63
C LYS A 26 -21.17 7.39 13.82
N ASN A 27 -20.83 8.67 14.02
CA ASN A 27 -19.60 9.25 13.48
C ASN A 27 -18.37 8.61 14.18
N LEU A 28 -17.95 7.44 13.70
CA LEU A 28 -16.83 6.67 14.20
C LEU A 28 -15.58 6.95 13.35
N SER A 29 -14.52 7.42 14.01
CA SER A 29 -13.20 7.57 13.40
C SER A 29 -12.27 6.51 13.99
N ILE A 30 -11.81 5.58 13.14
CA ILE A 30 -10.81 4.56 13.51
C ILE A 30 -9.47 4.96 12.91
N LYS A 31 -8.42 4.98 13.72
CA LYS A 31 -7.03 5.09 13.27
C LYS A 31 -6.28 3.82 13.61
N VAL A 32 -5.42 3.36 12.72
CA VAL A 32 -4.53 2.22 12.97
C VAL A 32 -3.09 2.71 12.92
N ILE A 33 -2.37 2.50 14.02
CA ILE A 33 -0.93 2.73 14.13
C ILE A 33 -0.24 1.38 13.90
N VAL A 34 0.67 1.36 12.93
CA VAL A 34 1.34 0.15 12.47
C VAL A 34 2.85 0.33 12.61
N ASN A 35 3.54 -0.67 13.15
CA ASN A 35 4.99 -0.67 13.11
C ASN A 35 5.48 -1.01 11.70
N ALA A 36 6.40 -0.22 11.16
CA ALA A 36 6.87 -0.36 9.78
C ALA A 36 8.26 -1.00 9.74
N TYR A 37 8.52 -1.99 10.59
CA TYR A 37 9.86 -2.59 10.73
C TYR A 37 10.08 -3.86 9.91
N ASP A 38 9.05 -4.41 9.25
CA ASP A 38 9.19 -5.59 8.40
C ASP A 38 10.23 -5.37 7.29
N ASN A 39 11.07 -6.38 7.05
CA ASN A 39 12.11 -6.42 6.02
C ASN A 39 12.04 -7.70 5.16
N GLY A 40 10.95 -8.47 5.25
CA GLY A 40 10.80 -9.70 4.48
C GLY A 40 10.40 -9.47 3.02
N LYS A 41 10.73 -10.44 2.16
CA LYS A 41 10.22 -10.58 0.78
C LYS A 41 10.28 -9.25 -0.02
N SER A 42 9.17 -8.89 -0.67
CA SER A 42 9.05 -7.66 -1.46
C SER A 42 9.26 -6.39 -0.65
N THR A 43 8.92 -6.39 0.64
CA THR A 43 9.19 -5.26 1.53
C THR A 43 10.68 -5.07 1.75
N GLY A 44 11.43 -6.13 2.02
CA GLY A 44 12.88 -6.08 2.15
C GLY A 44 13.57 -5.50 0.92
N VAL A 45 13.15 -5.94 -0.27
CA VAL A 45 13.66 -5.41 -1.54
C VAL A 45 13.37 -3.91 -1.67
N CYS A 46 12.10 -3.50 -1.48
CA CYS A 46 11.72 -2.10 -1.53
C CYS A 46 12.55 -1.23 -0.57
N ARG A 47 12.77 -1.70 0.67
CA ARG A 47 13.60 -0.99 1.66
C ARG A 47 15.04 -0.84 1.19
N LYS A 48 15.66 -1.90 0.67
CA LYS A 48 17.05 -1.87 0.17
C LYS A 48 17.22 -0.92 -1.02
N VAL A 49 16.23 -0.88 -1.91
CA VAL A 49 16.24 -0.01 -3.10
C VAL A 49 15.96 1.45 -2.73
N THR A 50 14.99 1.72 -1.87
CA THR A 50 14.51 3.10 -1.64
C THR A 50 15.02 3.75 -0.36
N ASP A 51 15.66 2.98 0.52
CA ASP A 51 16.07 3.39 1.87
C ASP A 51 14.89 3.86 2.73
N THR A 52 13.83 3.05 2.73
CA THR A 52 12.58 3.32 3.46
C THR A 52 12.29 2.27 4.53
N LEU A 53 11.27 2.53 5.35
CA LEU A 53 10.66 1.58 6.28
C LEU A 53 9.80 0.55 5.53
N GLY A 54 9.37 -0.47 6.26
CA GLY A 54 8.55 -1.57 5.74
C GLY A 54 7.17 -1.11 5.27
N VAL A 55 6.93 -1.22 3.96
CA VAL A 55 5.71 -0.67 3.33
C VAL A 55 4.50 -1.60 3.38
N SER A 56 4.70 -2.92 3.50
CA SER A 56 3.59 -3.86 3.24
C SER A 56 2.49 -3.79 4.29
N ASP A 57 2.81 -3.60 5.57
CA ASP A 57 1.78 -3.60 6.61
C ASP A 57 0.95 -2.31 6.59
N ILE A 58 1.56 -1.17 6.26
CA ILE A 58 0.83 0.08 6.01
C ILE A 58 -0.11 -0.10 4.82
N ARG A 59 0.40 -0.60 3.69
CA ARG A 59 -0.39 -0.86 2.49
C ARG A 59 -1.57 -1.80 2.73
N LYS A 60 -1.35 -2.92 3.45
CA LYS A 60 -2.43 -3.87 3.78
C LYS A 60 -3.51 -3.19 4.61
N ASN A 61 -3.13 -2.38 5.61
CA ASN A 61 -4.10 -1.63 6.40
C ASN A 61 -4.89 -0.63 5.54
N HIS A 62 -4.26 0.05 4.59
CA HIS A 62 -4.97 0.90 3.62
C HIS A 62 -5.99 0.11 2.78
N SER A 63 -5.58 -1.04 2.21
CA SER A 63 -6.47 -1.90 1.44
C SER A 63 -7.67 -2.40 2.25
N ARG A 64 -7.47 -2.68 3.54
CA ARG A 64 -8.55 -3.17 4.40
C ARG A 64 -9.48 -2.08 4.88
N MET A 65 -8.94 -0.92 5.21
CA MET A 65 -9.76 0.26 5.50
C MET A 65 -10.63 0.59 4.28
N TYR A 66 -10.06 0.48 3.07
CA TYR A 66 -10.80 0.60 1.79
C TYR A 66 -11.93 -0.41 1.69
N VAL A 67 -11.64 -1.71 1.82
CA VAL A 67 -12.67 -2.76 1.77
C VAL A 67 -13.74 -2.58 2.85
N SER A 68 -13.34 -2.18 4.05
CA SER A 68 -14.24 -1.97 5.17
C SER A 68 -15.14 -0.75 4.99
N GLU A 69 -14.74 0.25 4.20
CA GLU A 69 -15.55 1.44 3.91
C GLU A 69 -16.53 1.18 2.77
N TYR A 70 -16.05 0.57 1.68
CA TYR A 70 -16.84 0.43 0.46
C TYR A 70 -17.61 -0.89 0.36
N GLY A 71 -17.27 -1.92 1.15
CA GLY A 71 -17.94 -3.22 1.13
C GLY A 71 -17.96 -3.82 -0.28
N ASP A 72 -19.14 -4.13 -0.80
CA ASP A 72 -19.32 -4.70 -2.14
C ASP A 72 -19.08 -3.69 -3.28
N LYS A 73 -18.93 -2.40 -2.97
CA LYS A 73 -18.70 -1.32 -3.94
C LYS A 73 -17.22 -1.06 -4.23
N VAL A 74 -16.32 -1.91 -3.73
CA VAL A 74 -14.87 -1.77 -3.97
C VAL A 74 -14.54 -1.84 -5.46
N ASP A 75 -13.62 -0.96 -5.89
CA ASP A 75 -13.00 -1.06 -7.21
C ASP A 75 -12.06 -2.27 -7.23
N LYS A 76 -12.40 -3.25 -8.07
CA LYS A 76 -11.63 -4.49 -8.23
C LYS A 76 -10.23 -4.24 -8.77
N ASN A 77 -10.03 -3.22 -9.60
CA ASN A 77 -8.71 -2.86 -10.12
C ASN A 77 -7.83 -2.30 -9.01
N LEU A 78 -8.38 -1.44 -8.16
CA LEU A 78 -7.66 -0.89 -7.02
C LEU A 78 -7.34 -1.97 -5.98
N LEU A 79 -8.27 -2.89 -5.74
CA LEU A 79 -8.02 -4.04 -4.86
C LEU A 79 -6.93 -4.97 -5.43
N GLU A 80 -6.93 -5.21 -6.75
CA GLU A 80 -5.88 -5.96 -7.43
C GLU A 80 -4.52 -5.26 -7.30
N PHE A 81 -4.47 -3.94 -7.47
CA PHE A 81 -3.26 -3.13 -7.25
C PHE A 81 -2.71 -3.30 -5.83
N TYR A 82 -3.57 -3.30 -4.82
CA TYR A 82 -3.14 -3.48 -3.44
C TYR A 82 -2.64 -4.90 -3.16
N GLU A 83 -3.46 -5.90 -3.44
CA GLU A 83 -3.29 -7.23 -2.85
C GLU A 83 -2.58 -8.23 -3.77
N LYS A 84 -2.70 -8.07 -5.10
CA LYS A 84 -2.18 -9.09 -6.01
C LYS A 84 -0.66 -9.06 -6.08
N ARG A 85 -0.10 -10.26 -6.15
CA ARG A 85 1.32 -10.52 -6.30
C ARG A 85 1.60 -11.11 -7.67
N PHE A 86 2.76 -10.78 -8.21
CA PHE A 86 3.16 -11.08 -9.58
C PHE A 86 4.58 -11.62 -9.64
N ASP A 87 4.82 -12.45 -10.64
CA ASP A 87 6.14 -12.89 -11.04
C ASP A 87 6.57 -12.13 -12.29
N PHE A 88 7.41 -11.13 -12.11
CA PHE A 88 7.86 -10.33 -13.25
C PHE A 88 9.01 -11.01 -14.00
N THR A 89 9.14 -10.65 -15.28
CA THR A 89 10.27 -11.06 -16.10
C THR A 89 11.45 -10.14 -15.86
N LYS A 90 12.63 -10.72 -15.62
CA LYS A 90 13.86 -9.95 -15.38
C LYS A 90 14.14 -9.00 -16.55
N ASN A 91 14.49 -7.76 -16.24
CA ASN A 91 14.73 -6.64 -17.17
C ASN A 91 13.49 -6.17 -17.95
N LYS A 92 12.28 -6.64 -17.61
CA LYS A 92 11.01 -6.17 -18.19
C LYS A 92 10.02 -5.71 -17.12
N GLU A 93 10.44 -5.64 -15.86
CA GLU A 93 9.60 -5.34 -14.71
C GLU A 93 8.90 -3.99 -14.86
N GLU A 94 9.65 -2.93 -15.18
CA GLU A 94 9.09 -1.57 -15.36
C GLU A 94 8.00 -1.54 -16.44
N LEU A 95 8.23 -2.24 -17.56
CA LEU A 95 7.27 -2.32 -18.67
C LEU A 95 6.03 -3.12 -18.28
N GLU A 96 6.20 -4.28 -17.65
CA GLU A 96 5.10 -5.14 -17.20
C GLU A 96 4.24 -4.43 -16.15
N ILE A 97 4.89 -3.78 -15.18
CA ILE A 97 4.21 -2.98 -14.15
C ILE A 97 3.49 -1.79 -14.77
N SER A 98 4.09 -1.10 -15.74
CA SER A 98 3.46 0.02 -16.43
C SER A 98 2.16 -0.39 -17.14
N LYS A 99 2.12 -1.58 -17.75
CA LYS A 99 0.90 -2.14 -18.37
C LYS A 99 -0.17 -2.46 -17.32
N LEU A 100 0.21 -2.98 -16.16
CA LEU A 100 -0.73 -3.20 -15.05
C LEU A 100 -1.32 -1.88 -14.54
N LEU A 101 -0.50 -0.85 -14.39
CA LEU A 101 -0.98 0.49 -14.00
C LEU A 101 -1.94 1.08 -15.03
N ASP A 102 -1.73 0.86 -16.33
CA ASP A 102 -2.69 1.25 -17.36
C ASP A 102 -4.01 0.50 -17.22
N LYS A 103 -3.96 -0.83 -17.05
CA LYS A 103 -5.14 -1.67 -16.82
C LYS A 103 -5.96 -1.18 -15.62
N TRP A 104 -5.29 -0.77 -14.55
CA TRP A 104 -5.94 -0.29 -13.33
C TRP A 104 -6.33 1.19 -13.37
N ASN A 105 -6.09 1.91 -14.48
CA ASN A 105 -6.29 3.35 -14.58
C ASN A 105 -5.52 4.15 -13.51
N LEU A 106 -4.29 3.73 -13.22
CA LEU A 106 -3.37 4.31 -12.23
C LEU A 106 -2.07 4.84 -12.88
N LYS A 107 -2.19 5.40 -14.09
CA LYS A 107 -1.05 5.87 -14.91
C LYS A 107 -0.18 6.91 -14.21
N GLU A 108 -0.74 7.65 -13.27
CA GLU A 108 -0.03 8.63 -12.44
C GLU A 108 1.08 8.01 -11.58
N TYR A 109 1.02 6.71 -11.29
CA TYR A 109 2.06 6.01 -10.53
C TYR A 109 3.24 5.53 -11.38
N LYS A 110 3.14 5.59 -12.71
CA LYS A 110 4.23 5.16 -13.61
C LYS A 110 5.53 5.89 -13.35
N LYS A 111 5.47 7.18 -13.01
CA LYS A 111 6.67 7.97 -12.68
C LYS A 111 7.42 7.40 -11.47
N TYR A 112 6.71 6.91 -10.45
CA TYR A 112 7.32 6.32 -9.26
C TYR A 112 7.89 4.93 -9.57
N VAL A 113 7.21 4.15 -10.41
CA VAL A 113 7.77 2.87 -10.89
C VAL A 113 9.07 3.12 -11.66
N SER A 114 9.07 4.09 -12.59
CA SER A 114 10.26 4.43 -13.36
C SER A 114 11.41 4.90 -12.47
N ASN A 115 11.13 5.78 -11.50
CA ASN A 115 12.15 6.27 -10.58
C ASN A 115 12.69 5.19 -9.65
N PHE A 116 11.89 4.18 -9.30
CA PHE A 116 12.34 3.01 -8.55
C PHE A 116 13.37 2.20 -9.36
N PHE A 117 13.08 1.88 -10.62
CA PHE A 117 13.98 1.08 -11.49
C PHE A 117 15.19 1.86 -12.01
N LYS A 118 15.16 3.21 -12.00
CA LYS A 118 16.38 4.02 -12.21
C LYS A 118 17.44 3.81 -11.13
N ASN A 119 17.06 3.32 -9.94
CA ASN A 119 18.04 3.01 -8.91
C ASN A 119 18.82 1.74 -9.30
N PRO A 120 20.16 1.80 -9.41
CA PRO A 120 20.96 0.63 -9.79
C PRO A 120 20.71 -0.61 -8.91
N LYS A 121 20.43 -0.42 -7.62
CA LYS A 121 20.12 -1.51 -6.68
C LYS A 121 18.89 -2.31 -7.11
N ALA A 122 17.94 -1.70 -7.84
CA ALA A 122 16.74 -2.39 -8.28
C ALA A 122 17.06 -3.57 -9.22
N ASN A 123 18.18 -3.49 -9.97
CA ASN A 123 18.60 -4.53 -10.91
C ASN A 123 19.26 -5.75 -10.25
N GLU A 124 19.56 -5.67 -8.95
CA GLU A 124 20.17 -6.76 -8.17
C GLU A 124 19.15 -7.83 -7.76
N PHE A 125 17.85 -7.55 -7.90
CA PHE A 125 16.78 -8.40 -7.37
C PHE A 125 15.97 -9.08 -8.47
N ASN A 126 15.42 -10.25 -8.15
CA ASN A 126 14.38 -10.91 -8.94
C ASN A 126 13.02 -10.63 -8.30
N TYR A 127 12.09 -10.08 -9.08
CA TYR A 127 10.77 -9.67 -8.58
C TYR A 127 9.74 -10.80 -8.74
N LYS A 128 9.91 -11.87 -7.95
CA LYS A 128 8.96 -12.98 -7.82
C LYS A 128 8.08 -12.80 -6.58
N ASP A 129 6.83 -13.25 -6.65
CA ASP A 129 5.80 -13.07 -5.62
C ASP A 129 5.75 -11.60 -5.12
N PHE A 130 5.77 -10.64 -6.05
CA PHE A 130 6.00 -9.23 -5.74
C PHE A 130 4.72 -8.39 -5.86
N SER A 131 4.54 -7.44 -4.92
CA SER A 131 3.42 -6.50 -4.91
C SER A 131 3.81 -5.21 -5.62
N VAL A 132 3.07 -4.83 -6.67
CA VAL A 132 3.29 -3.58 -7.42
C VAL A 132 3.13 -2.36 -6.52
N SER A 133 2.11 -2.38 -5.68
CA SER A 133 1.83 -1.31 -4.73
C SER A 133 2.96 -1.11 -3.72
N ASN A 134 3.71 -2.14 -3.32
CA ASN A 134 4.90 -1.94 -2.50
C ASN A 134 5.96 -1.08 -3.20
N ILE A 135 6.18 -1.27 -4.51
CA ILE A 135 7.09 -0.45 -5.32
C ILE A 135 6.62 1.01 -5.28
N VAL A 136 5.36 1.25 -5.63
CA VAL A 136 4.77 2.59 -5.66
C VAL A 136 4.86 3.27 -4.29
N TYR A 137 4.46 2.59 -3.21
CA TYR A 137 4.52 3.13 -1.84
C TYR A 137 5.95 3.49 -1.45
N SER A 138 6.90 2.57 -1.64
CA SER A 138 8.29 2.79 -1.22
C SER A 138 8.94 3.95 -1.97
N GLN A 139 8.71 4.08 -3.28
CA GLN A 139 9.23 5.20 -4.03
C GLN A 139 8.53 6.51 -3.66
N MET A 140 7.22 6.49 -3.45
CA MET A 140 6.49 7.68 -2.98
C MET A 140 6.98 8.12 -1.60
N TYR A 141 7.28 7.20 -0.68
CA TYR A 141 7.87 7.53 0.62
C TYR A 141 9.24 8.19 0.47
N LYS A 142 10.08 7.69 -0.44
CA LYS A 142 11.38 8.29 -0.73
C LYS A 142 11.24 9.71 -1.29
N GLU A 143 10.29 9.96 -2.19
CA GLU A 143 10.16 11.24 -2.89
C GLU A 143 9.32 12.28 -2.15
N LEU A 144 8.24 11.85 -1.48
CA LEU A 144 7.24 12.73 -0.87
C LEU A 144 7.24 12.70 0.66
N GLY A 145 7.87 11.69 1.26
CA GLY A 145 7.78 11.40 2.69
C GLY A 145 6.54 10.59 3.07
N TYR A 146 6.56 10.06 4.30
CA TYR A 146 5.51 9.19 4.85
C TYR A 146 4.17 9.92 4.94
N GLU A 147 4.14 11.11 5.54
CA GLU A 147 2.90 11.83 5.78
C GLU A 147 2.12 12.10 4.48
N LYS A 148 2.78 12.67 3.47
CA LYS A 148 2.15 12.99 2.18
C LYS A 148 1.68 11.75 1.44
N THR A 149 2.49 10.69 1.43
CA THR A 149 2.14 9.43 0.78
C THR A 149 0.95 8.76 1.46
N ASN A 150 0.95 8.73 2.79
CA ASN A 150 -0.15 8.13 3.55
C ASN A 150 -1.42 8.95 3.39
N LYS A 151 -1.34 10.28 3.48
CA LYS A 151 -2.45 11.19 3.15
C LYS A 151 -2.97 10.98 1.73
N HIS A 152 -2.09 10.74 0.76
CA HIS A 152 -2.51 10.48 -0.62
C HIS A 152 -3.37 9.20 -0.71
N PHE A 153 -2.91 8.08 -0.15
CA PHE A 153 -3.70 6.83 -0.17
C PHE A 153 -4.87 6.81 0.81
N ALA A 154 -4.85 7.69 1.80
CA ALA A 154 -5.96 7.98 2.69
C ALA A 154 -7.05 8.78 1.95
N ILE A 155 -6.73 10.01 1.54
CA ILE A 155 -7.66 11.02 1.01
C ILE A 155 -8.19 10.64 -0.39
N LYS A 156 -7.34 10.10 -1.26
CA LYS A 156 -7.74 9.76 -2.63
C LYS A 156 -8.90 8.75 -2.67
N TRP A 157 -9.15 8.08 -1.55
CA TRP A 157 -10.18 7.06 -1.40
C TRP A 157 -11.09 7.28 -0.17
N GLU A 158 -11.19 8.52 0.35
CA GLU A 158 -11.99 8.89 1.56
C GLU A 158 -11.63 8.17 2.88
N LEU A 159 -10.45 7.56 2.98
CA LEU A 159 -9.98 6.85 4.17
C LEU A 159 -9.13 7.77 5.04
N MET A 160 -9.63 8.30 6.16
CA MET A 160 -8.76 9.06 7.07
C MET A 160 -7.74 8.15 7.79
N ILE A 161 -6.52 8.04 7.27
CA ILE A 161 -5.36 7.45 7.97
C ILE A 161 -4.34 8.55 8.17
N SER A 162 -4.05 8.86 9.44
CA SER A 162 -3.01 9.81 9.86
C SER A 162 -1.91 9.02 10.55
N LEU A 163 -0.67 9.20 10.08
CA LEU A 163 0.54 8.68 10.72
C LEU A 163 1.31 9.86 11.30
N PHE A 164 1.75 9.69 12.55
CA PHE A 164 2.76 10.52 13.21
C PHE A 164 4.15 10.03 12.81
#